data_AF-A0AAW7TM06-F1
#
_entry.id   AF-A0AAW7TM06-F1
#
_cell.length_a   1.000
_cell.length_b   1.000
_cell.length_c   1.000
_cell.angle_alpha   90.00
_cell.angle_beta   90.00
_cell.angle_gamma   90.00
#
_symmetry.space_group_name_H-M   'P 1'
#
loop_
_entity.id
_entity.type
_entity.pdbx_description
1 polymer ?
#
loop_
_entity_poly.entity_id
_entity_poly.type
_entity_poly.pdbx_seq_one_letter_code
_entity_poly.pdbx_strand_id
1 'polypeptide(L)'
;MLLRVLLSLVTAFTIFFTSSAYAHPGKTDANGGHTCRTNCEKWGLKYGEYHYHDKNGNIIRQTNKTIHPPAIRVNSKHVVKVIRVVDGDTIDVRFSNGATSRVRFIGVNTPETVHPQKPVEKYGKEASNYTKKRLTNQTVTLEFDVGVKDKYGRFLAYVWVGKELYNETLVKDGYARVMTIQPNVKYQQRFITAERKARQQKKGLWKL
;
A
#
# COMPACT_ATOMS: atom_id res chain seq x y z
N MET A 1 84.28 -33.55 9.02
CA MET A 1 83.30 -32.99 8.06
C MET A 1 81.95 -32.88 8.79
N LEU A 2 81.70 -31.82 9.55
CA LEU A 2 81.05 -30.57 9.11
C LEU A 2 79.70 -30.77 8.41
N LEU A 3 78.58 -30.68 9.15
CA LEU A 3 77.32 -30.00 8.76
C LEU A 3 76.34 -30.05 9.95
N ARG A 4 76.29 -29.04 10.82
CA ARG A 4 75.45 -27.81 10.78
C ARG A 4 73.94 -28.04 10.97
N VAL A 5 73.49 -27.58 12.13
CA VAL A 5 72.12 -27.32 12.62
C VAL A 5 71.34 -26.41 11.66
N LEU A 6 70.03 -26.65 11.44
CA LEU A 6 68.97 -25.65 11.16
C LEU A 6 67.60 -26.36 11.33
N LEU A 7 66.80 -26.09 12.37
CA LEU A 7 65.73 -25.07 12.42
C LEU A 7 64.90 -25.07 11.10
N SER A 8 63.61 -25.43 11.07
CA SER A 8 62.52 -24.57 11.57
C SER A 8 61.17 -25.29 11.45
N LEU A 9 60.33 -25.19 12.49
CA LEU A 9 58.89 -25.47 12.40
C LEU A 9 58.25 -24.53 11.37
N VAL A 10 57.69 -25.07 10.28
CA VAL A 10 56.77 -24.32 9.44
C VAL A 10 55.35 -24.70 9.85
N THR A 11 54.79 -23.93 10.78
CA THR A 11 53.35 -23.95 11.08
C THR A 11 52.60 -23.51 9.82
N ALA A 12 51.81 -24.40 9.25
CA ALA A 12 50.89 -24.09 8.16
C ALA A 12 49.81 -23.13 8.67
N PHE A 13 50.05 -21.82 8.55
CA PHE A 13 49.06 -20.79 8.82
C PHE A 13 48.14 -20.70 7.60
N THR A 14 47.07 -21.48 7.60
CA THR A 14 45.98 -21.36 6.63
C THR A 14 45.28 -20.02 6.86
N ILE A 15 45.63 -19.02 6.04
CA ILE A 15 44.88 -17.76 6.01
C ILE A 15 43.51 -18.07 5.41
N PHE A 16 42.54 -18.33 6.28
CA PHE A 16 41.13 -18.18 5.93
C PHE A 16 40.90 -16.69 5.64
N PHE A 17 40.94 -16.32 4.36
CA PHE A 17 40.38 -15.04 3.92
C PHE A 17 38.87 -15.09 4.16
N THR A 18 38.43 -14.65 5.34
CA THR A 18 37.02 -14.32 5.54
C THR A 18 36.75 -13.05 4.75
N SER A 19 36.18 -13.20 3.55
CA SER A 19 35.59 -12.09 2.82
C SER A 19 34.45 -11.51 3.67
N SER A 20 34.73 -10.40 4.35
CA SER A 20 33.70 -9.64 5.05
C SER A 20 32.87 -8.90 4.00
N ALA A 21 31.71 -9.45 3.65
CA ALA A 21 30.71 -8.71 2.89
C ALA A 21 30.01 -7.73 3.84
N TYR A 22 30.31 -6.44 3.71
CA TYR A 22 29.57 -5.40 4.41
C TYR A 22 28.17 -5.27 3.80
N ALA A 23 27.18 -5.91 4.44
CA ALA A 23 25.78 -5.59 4.20
C ALA A 23 25.48 -4.24 4.85
N HIS A 24 25.19 -3.21 4.05
CA HIS A 24 24.77 -1.90 4.56
C HIS A 24 23.44 -1.99 5.33
N PRO A 25 23.21 -1.14 6.35
CA PRO A 25 22.01 -1.20 7.17
C PRO A 25 20.82 -0.60 6.42
N GLY A 26 20.17 -1.42 5.60
CA GLY A 26 18.89 -1.12 4.99
C GLY A 26 18.17 -2.43 4.72
N LYS A 27 17.07 -2.70 5.44
CA LYS A 27 16.20 -3.83 5.13
C LYS A 27 15.67 -3.63 3.72
N THR A 28 16.26 -4.30 2.75
CA THR A 28 15.74 -4.35 1.37
C THR A 28 14.34 -4.95 1.41
N ASP A 29 13.40 -4.39 0.65
CA ASP A 29 12.06 -4.95 0.54
C ASP A 29 12.08 -6.29 -0.22
N ALA A 30 10.91 -6.93 -0.31
CA ALA A 30 10.76 -8.20 -1.03
C ALA A 30 11.11 -8.11 -2.53
N ASN A 31 11.27 -6.92 -3.08
CA ASN A 31 11.63 -6.67 -4.48
C ASN A 31 13.10 -6.23 -4.64
N GLY A 32 13.91 -6.30 -3.57
CA GLY A 32 15.32 -5.93 -3.58
C GLY A 32 15.59 -4.42 -3.59
N GLY A 33 14.59 -3.59 -3.27
CA GLY A 33 14.74 -2.14 -3.20
C GLY A 33 14.90 -1.64 -1.76
N HIS A 34 15.39 -0.41 -1.57
CA HIS A 34 15.43 0.23 -0.25
C HIS A 34 15.42 1.75 -0.35
N THR A 35 15.12 2.41 0.78
CA THR A 35 15.17 3.87 0.91
C THR A 35 16.57 4.33 1.35
N CYS A 36 17.18 5.24 0.61
CA CYS A 36 18.48 5.82 0.95
C CYS A 36 18.40 6.69 2.21
N ARG A 37 19.30 6.47 3.17
CA ARG A 37 19.35 7.20 4.44
C ARG A 37 20.73 7.71 4.84
N THR A 38 21.79 7.27 4.17
CA THR A 38 23.17 7.64 4.51
C THR A 38 23.99 7.84 3.25
N ASN A 39 24.78 8.92 3.21
CA ASN A 39 25.74 9.21 2.14
C ASN A 39 25.14 9.17 0.72
N CYS A 40 23.85 9.50 0.57
CA CYS A 40 23.10 9.37 -0.69
C CYS A 40 23.73 10.16 -1.84
N GLU A 41 24.21 11.37 -1.54
CA GLU A 41 24.80 12.27 -2.53
C GLU A 41 26.09 11.72 -3.15
N LYS A 42 26.87 10.93 -2.38
CA LYS A 42 28.08 10.23 -2.89
C LYS A 42 27.76 9.30 -4.06
N TRP A 43 26.52 8.82 -4.11
CA TRP A 43 26.03 7.89 -5.12
C TRP A 43 25.06 8.56 -6.11
N GLY A 44 24.98 9.90 -6.09
CA GLY A 44 24.11 10.67 -6.97
C GLY A 44 22.62 10.49 -6.68
N LEU A 45 22.25 10.20 -5.42
CA LEU A 45 20.89 9.99 -4.94
C LEU A 45 20.49 11.03 -3.89
N LYS A 46 19.20 11.27 -3.71
CA LYS A 46 18.66 12.15 -2.65
C LYS A 46 18.42 11.38 -1.35
N TYR A 47 18.54 12.08 -0.21
CA TYR A 47 18.10 11.51 1.08
C TYR A 47 16.61 11.16 1.02
N GLY A 48 16.26 9.94 1.40
CA GLY A 48 14.90 9.42 1.31
C GLY A 48 14.51 8.85 -0.06
N GLU A 49 15.42 8.81 -1.03
CA GLU A 49 15.15 8.25 -2.36
C GLU A 49 15.13 6.72 -2.33
N TYR A 50 14.07 6.12 -2.88
CA TYR A 50 13.92 4.68 -2.99
C TYR A 50 14.56 4.15 -4.29
N HIS A 51 15.43 3.16 -4.21
CA HIS A 51 16.12 2.60 -5.38
C HIS A 51 16.44 1.10 -5.24
N TYR A 52 16.90 0.50 -6.33
CA TYR A 52 17.23 -0.92 -6.46
C TYR A 52 18.70 -1.09 -6.82
N HIS A 53 19.27 -2.23 -6.43
CA HIS A 53 20.61 -2.66 -6.86
C HIS A 53 20.53 -3.91 -7.72
N ASP A 54 21.47 -4.06 -8.67
CA ASP A 54 21.71 -5.34 -9.32
C ASP A 54 22.53 -6.28 -8.41
N LYS A 55 22.74 -7.51 -8.87
CA LYS A 55 23.56 -8.52 -8.18
C LYS A 55 25.02 -8.09 -7.93
N ASN A 56 25.47 -7.03 -8.60
CA ASN A 56 26.82 -6.48 -8.48
C ASN A 56 26.84 -5.19 -7.63
N GLY A 57 25.70 -4.77 -7.05
CA GLY A 57 25.58 -3.58 -6.22
C GLY A 57 25.39 -2.27 -7.00
N ASN A 58 25.25 -2.30 -8.33
CA ASN A 58 25.04 -1.08 -9.11
C ASN A 58 23.60 -0.60 -8.97
N ILE A 59 23.42 0.73 -8.85
CA ILE A 59 22.10 1.35 -8.86
C ILE A 59 21.44 1.08 -10.21
N ILE A 60 20.37 0.28 -10.21
CA ILE A 60 19.54 0.10 -11.39
C ILE A 60 18.63 1.33 -11.47
N ARG A 61 19.08 2.37 -12.19
CA ARG A 61 18.22 3.47 -12.62
C ARG A 61 17.23 2.88 -13.61
N GLN A 62 15.98 2.66 -13.18
CA GLN A 62 14.92 2.08 -14.01
C GLN A 62 14.82 2.83 -15.35
N THR A 63 15.38 2.27 -16.42
CA THR A 63 15.25 2.79 -17.79
C THR A 63 13.88 2.49 -18.40
N ASN A 64 13.08 1.62 -17.75
CA ASN A 64 11.64 1.54 -17.90
C ASN A 64 10.99 1.99 -16.60
N LYS A 65 10.80 3.30 -16.48
CA LYS A 65 10.28 4.02 -15.31
C LYS A 65 9.01 3.35 -14.79
N THR A 66 9.14 2.52 -13.76
CA THR A 66 7.97 2.00 -13.07
C THR A 66 7.43 3.20 -12.30
N ILE A 67 6.33 3.79 -12.78
CA ILE A 67 5.82 5.02 -12.19
C ILE A 67 5.23 4.66 -10.83
N HIS A 68 6.03 4.84 -9.78
CA HIS A 68 5.60 4.58 -8.42
C HIS A 68 4.63 5.68 -7.95
N PRO A 69 3.62 5.33 -7.14
CA PRO A 69 2.78 6.31 -6.48
C PRO A 69 3.62 7.31 -5.68
N PRO A 70 3.17 8.57 -5.54
CA PRO A 70 3.86 9.51 -4.68
C PRO A 70 3.99 8.94 -3.27
N ALA A 71 5.07 9.32 -2.56
CA ALA A 71 5.24 8.94 -1.16
C ALA A 71 4.06 9.45 -0.34
N ILE A 72 3.21 8.52 0.09
CA ILE A 72 2.03 8.82 0.89
C ILE A 72 2.48 9.03 2.33
N ARG A 73 2.17 10.21 2.88
CA ARG A 73 2.42 10.53 4.28
C ARG A 73 1.18 10.21 5.11
N VAL A 74 1.39 9.89 6.38
CA VAL A 74 0.28 9.75 7.33
C VAL A 74 -0.53 11.05 7.37
N ASN A 75 -1.85 10.94 7.45
CA ASN A 75 -2.78 12.08 7.50
C ASN A 75 -2.69 13.03 6.28
N SER A 76 -2.18 12.56 5.13
CA SER A 76 -2.14 13.36 3.90
C SER A 76 -3.41 13.21 3.05
N LYS A 77 -3.60 14.18 2.16
CA LYS A 77 -4.66 14.18 1.14
C LYS A 77 -4.06 14.21 -0.25
N HIS A 78 -4.61 13.42 -1.16
CA HIS A 78 -4.17 13.33 -2.55
C HIS A 78 -5.36 13.34 -3.50
N VAL A 79 -5.34 14.26 -4.46
CA VAL A 79 -6.31 14.29 -5.56
C VAL A 79 -5.91 13.26 -6.61
N VAL A 80 -6.83 12.38 -6.98
CA VAL A 80 -6.59 11.28 -7.93
C VAL A 80 -7.78 11.12 -8.86
N LYS A 81 -7.54 10.53 -10.04
CA LYS A 81 -8.60 10.11 -10.96
C LYS A 81 -8.96 8.65 -10.73
N VAL A 82 -10.23 8.35 -10.53
CA VAL A 82 -10.73 6.96 -10.50
C VAL A 82 -10.71 6.41 -11.92
N ILE A 83 -9.99 5.31 -12.13
CA ILE A 83 -9.84 4.68 -13.46
C ILE A 83 -10.62 3.37 -13.56
N ARG A 84 -10.93 2.73 -12.43
CA ARG A 84 -11.77 1.53 -12.39
C ARG A 84 -12.42 1.37 -11.03
N VAL A 85 -13.67 0.95 -11.01
CA VAL A 85 -14.33 0.45 -9.79
C VAL A 85 -14.25 -1.07 -9.81
N VAL A 86 -13.54 -1.63 -8.82
CA VAL A 86 -13.27 -3.07 -8.72
C VAL A 86 -14.43 -3.75 -7.98
N ASP A 87 -14.82 -3.18 -6.84
CA ASP A 87 -16.00 -3.57 -6.07
C ASP A 87 -16.58 -2.32 -5.37
N GLY A 88 -17.67 -2.48 -4.61
CA GLY A 88 -18.36 -1.39 -3.93
C GLY A 88 -17.49 -0.60 -2.93
N ASP A 89 -16.43 -1.21 -2.41
CA ASP A 89 -15.51 -0.59 -1.46
C ASP A 89 -14.05 -0.54 -1.94
N THR A 90 -13.82 -0.84 -3.22
CA THR A 90 -12.48 -0.98 -3.79
C THR A 90 -12.41 -0.35 -5.19
N ILE A 91 -11.45 0.55 -5.39
CA ILE A 91 -11.23 1.25 -6.68
C ILE A 91 -9.76 1.17 -7.08
N ASP A 92 -9.50 1.27 -8.39
CA ASP A 92 -8.18 1.61 -8.90
C ASP A 92 -8.16 3.08 -9.31
N VAL A 93 -7.08 3.78 -8.95
CA VAL A 93 -6.90 5.22 -9.19
C VAL A 93 -5.61 5.50 -9.95
N ARG A 94 -5.53 6.70 -10.53
CA ARG A 94 -4.34 7.28 -11.13
C ARG A 94 -3.96 8.58 -10.43
N PHE A 95 -2.72 8.68 -9.97
CA PHE A 95 -2.13 9.90 -9.39
C PHE A 95 -1.67 10.87 -10.48
N SER A 96 -1.40 12.12 -10.09
CA SER A 96 -0.94 13.18 -11.01
C SER A 96 0.36 12.84 -11.74
N ASN A 97 1.25 12.05 -11.12
CA ASN A 97 2.49 11.60 -11.74
C ASN A 97 2.31 10.43 -12.72
N GLY A 98 1.07 9.95 -12.92
CA GLY A 98 0.74 8.83 -13.81
C GLY A 98 0.69 7.46 -13.13
N ALA A 99 1.17 7.34 -11.88
CA ALA A 99 1.15 6.09 -11.15
C ALA A 99 -0.28 5.60 -10.92
N THR A 100 -0.48 4.28 -10.93
CA THR A 100 -1.77 3.67 -10.60
C THR A 100 -1.68 2.88 -9.30
N SER A 101 -2.79 2.77 -8.58
CA SER A 101 -2.86 1.97 -7.36
C SER A 101 -4.28 1.52 -7.06
N ARG A 102 -4.39 0.39 -6.36
CA ARG A 102 -5.63 -0.08 -5.76
C ARG A 102 -5.84 0.56 -4.39
N VAL A 103 -7.06 1.01 -4.13
CA VAL A 103 -7.50 1.65 -2.89
C VAL A 103 -8.66 0.86 -2.31
N ARG A 104 -8.56 0.50 -1.03
CA ARG A 104 -9.61 -0.10 -0.20
C ARG A 104 -10.15 0.95 0.76
N PHE A 105 -11.47 1.07 0.81
CA PHE A 105 -12.12 2.11 1.61
C PHE A 105 -12.03 1.80 3.11
N ILE A 106 -11.54 2.77 3.89
CA ILE A 106 -11.46 2.60 5.35
C ILE A 106 -12.85 2.56 5.97
N GLY A 107 -13.05 1.66 6.93
CA GLY A 107 -14.17 1.68 7.87
C GLY A 107 -15.49 1.09 7.34
N VAL A 108 -15.50 0.58 6.11
CA VAL A 108 -16.71 0.07 5.45
C VAL A 108 -16.42 -1.22 4.68
N ASN A 109 -17.40 -2.12 4.63
CA ASN A 109 -17.34 -3.34 3.83
C ASN A 109 -18.63 -3.51 3.02
N THR A 110 -18.53 -3.63 1.71
CA THR A 110 -19.66 -4.00 0.86
C THR A 110 -19.79 -5.52 0.77
N PRO A 111 -20.97 -6.06 0.46
CA PRO A 111 -21.08 -7.49 0.17
C PRO A 111 -20.22 -7.84 -1.04
N GLU A 112 -19.44 -8.90 -0.91
CA GLU A 112 -18.37 -9.27 -1.84
C GLU A 112 -18.93 -9.79 -3.17
N THR A 113 -18.37 -9.34 -4.30
CA THR A 113 -18.82 -9.75 -5.64
C THR A 113 -17.75 -10.41 -6.51
N VAL A 114 -16.47 -10.31 -6.16
CA VAL A 114 -15.36 -10.67 -7.06
C VAL A 114 -14.39 -11.68 -6.46
N HIS A 115 -14.67 -12.19 -5.25
CA HIS A 115 -13.80 -13.17 -4.61
C HIS A 115 -13.83 -14.52 -5.36
N PRO A 116 -12.69 -15.04 -5.84
CA PRO A 116 -12.64 -16.22 -6.73
C PRO A 116 -13.24 -17.50 -6.13
N GLN A 117 -13.24 -17.60 -4.80
CA GLN A 117 -13.65 -18.81 -4.06
C GLN A 117 -14.94 -18.64 -3.25
N LYS A 118 -15.59 -17.46 -3.31
CA LYS A 118 -16.82 -17.21 -2.54
C LYS A 118 -17.97 -16.92 -3.49
N PRO A 119 -19.20 -17.38 -3.18
CA PRO A 119 -20.37 -16.96 -3.93
C PRO A 119 -20.54 -15.45 -3.82
N VAL A 120 -21.10 -14.84 -4.86
CA VAL A 120 -21.52 -13.43 -4.82
C VAL A 120 -22.49 -13.26 -3.65
N GLU A 121 -22.15 -12.36 -2.73
CA GLU A 121 -23.00 -12.10 -1.58
C GLU A 121 -24.27 -11.35 -2.02
N LYS A 122 -25.39 -11.66 -1.36
CA LYS A 122 -26.68 -10.99 -1.61
C LYS A 122 -26.47 -9.47 -1.49
N TYR A 123 -26.95 -8.72 -2.48
CA TYR A 123 -26.82 -7.26 -2.62
C TYR A 123 -25.44 -6.73 -3.04
N GLY A 124 -24.46 -7.60 -3.32
CA GLY A 124 -23.13 -7.16 -3.74
C GLY A 124 -23.12 -6.44 -5.08
N LYS A 125 -23.87 -6.95 -6.07
CA LYS A 125 -23.92 -6.35 -7.43
C LYS A 125 -24.50 -4.93 -7.38
N GLU A 126 -25.48 -4.71 -6.53
CA GLU A 126 -26.11 -3.42 -6.26
C GLU A 126 -25.12 -2.44 -5.64
N ALA A 127 -24.32 -2.87 -4.65
CA ALA A 127 -23.27 -2.05 -4.04
C ALA A 127 -22.16 -1.69 -5.04
N SER A 128 -21.70 -2.65 -5.83
CA SER A 128 -20.71 -2.44 -6.90
C SER A 128 -21.24 -1.46 -7.95
N ASN A 129 -22.49 -1.62 -8.40
CA ASN A 129 -23.13 -0.72 -9.37
C ASN A 129 -23.36 0.68 -8.81
N TYR A 130 -23.73 0.81 -7.53
CA TYR A 130 -23.86 2.10 -6.86
C TYR A 130 -22.53 2.88 -6.91
N THR A 131 -21.42 2.18 -6.64
CA THR A 131 -20.07 2.76 -6.70
C THR A 131 -19.64 3.08 -8.12
N LYS A 132 -19.90 2.20 -9.09
CA LYS A 132 -19.65 2.46 -10.51
C LYS A 132 -20.35 3.72 -10.99
N LYS A 133 -21.64 3.88 -10.66
CA LYS A 133 -22.42 5.07 -11.04
C LYS A 133 -21.86 6.35 -10.43
N ARG A 134 -21.37 6.28 -9.19
CA ARG A 134 -20.89 7.46 -8.45
C ARG A 134 -19.45 7.83 -8.74
N LEU A 135 -18.55 6.87 -8.97
CA LEU A 135 -17.10 7.10 -8.98
C LEU A 135 -16.41 6.85 -10.33
N THR A 136 -17.03 6.18 -11.29
CA THR A 136 -16.37 5.91 -12.59
C THR A 136 -15.94 7.23 -13.25
N ASN A 137 -14.66 7.32 -13.64
CA ASN A 137 -14.03 8.50 -14.24
C ASN A 137 -14.04 9.77 -13.38
N GLN A 138 -14.42 9.69 -12.11
CA GLN A 138 -14.44 10.86 -11.23
C GLN A 138 -13.07 11.22 -10.71
N THR A 139 -12.89 12.51 -10.41
CA THR A 139 -11.76 12.99 -9.61
C THR A 139 -12.18 13.02 -8.14
N VAL A 140 -11.41 12.35 -7.29
CA VAL A 140 -11.68 12.22 -5.85
C VAL A 140 -10.47 12.63 -5.04
N THR A 141 -10.70 12.98 -3.78
CA THR A 141 -9.60 13.16 -2.82
C THR A 141 -9.51 11.93 -1.92
N LEU A 142 -8.35 11.28 -1.93
CA LEU A 142 -8.00 10.25 -0.95
C LEU A 142 -7.46 10.95 0.29
N GLU A 143 -8.05 10.68 1.44
CA GLU A 143 -7.53 11.05 2.74
C GLU A 143 -7.01 9.79 3.45
N PHE A 144 -5.71 9.79 3.75
CA PHE A 144 -5.05 8.70 4.45
C PHE A 144 -5.10 8.92 5.96
N ASP A 145 -5.05 7.82 6.70
CA ASP A 145 -4.97 7.81 8.16
C ASP A 145 -3.61 7.21 8.59
N VAL A 146 -3.45 6.82 9.85
CA VAL A 146 -2.21 6.27 10.43
C VAL A 146 -1.67 5.08 9.63
N GLY A 147 -2.52 4.12 9.28
CA GLY A 147 -2.20 2.96 8.45
C GLY A 147 -2.47 3.23 6.97
N VAL A 148 -1.40 3.34 6.18
CA VAL A 148 -1.49 3.75 4.77
C VAL A 148 -1.79 2.58 3.82
N LYS A 149 -1.30 1.37 4.13
CA LYS A 149 -1.50 0.17 3.31
C LYS A 149 -1.94 -1.01 4.16
N ASP A 150 -2.70 -1.91 3.53
CA ASP A 150 -2.96 -3.22 4.12
C ASP A 150 -1.89 -4.26 3.76
N LYS A 151 -2.03 -5.47 4.31
CA LYS A 151 -1.13 -6.60 4.06
C LYS A 151 -1.08 -7.08 2.60
N TYR A 152 -2.05 -6.67 1.78
CA TYR A 152 -2.10 -6.98 0.34
C TYR A 152 -1.49 -5.87 -0.52
N GLY A 153 -0.95 -4.82 0.10
CA GLY A 153 -0.35 -3.69 -0.57
C GLY A 153 -1.35 -2.68 -1.14
N ARG A 154 -2.65 -2.83 -0.85
CA ARG A 154 -3.68 -1.84 -1.24
C ARG A 154 -3.54 -0.61 -0.35
N PHE A 155 -3.73 0.56 -0.93
CA PHE A 155 -3.85 1.79 -0.15
C PHE A 155 -5.15 1.78 0.64
N LEU A 156 -5.09 2.23 1.89
CA LEU A 156 -6.23 2.42 2.77
C LEU A 156 -6.56 3.91 2.82
N ALA A 157 -7.75 4.30 2.37
CA ALA A 157 -8.15 5.70 2.35
C ALA A 157 -9.64 5.92 2.64
N TYR A 158 -9.94 7.10 3.16
CA TYR A 158 -11.24 7.73 3.09
C TYR A 158 -11.38 8.46 1.74
N VAL A 159 -12.50 8.28 1.06
CA VAL A 159 -12.72 8.80 -0.29
C VAL A 159 -13.69 9.95 -0.24
N TRP A 160 -13.23 11.12 -0.71
CA TRP A 160 -14.02 12.34 -0.76
C TRP A 160 -14.39 12.69 -2.19
N VAL A 161 -15.69 12.88 -2.43
CA VAL A 161 -16.24 13.43 -3.68
C VAL A 161 -16.70 14.85 -3.37
N GLY A 162 -15.86 15.84 -3.70
CA GLY A 162 -16.05 17.21 -3.21
C GLY A 162 -16.04 17.24 -1.68
N LYS A 163 -17.17 17.61 -1.06
CA LYS A 163 -17.35 17.66 0.41
C LYS A 163 -17.98 16.40 0.99
N GLU A 164 -18.37 15.45 0.15
CA GLU A 164 -19.05 14.21 0.57
C GLU A 164 -18.03 13.11 0.88
N LEU A 165 -18.10 12.55 2.09
CA LEU A 165 -17.33 11.36 2.47
C LEU A 165 -18.03 10.11 1.94
N TYR A 166 -17.58 9.60 0.81
CA TYR A 166 -18.25 8.52 0.09
C TYR A 166 -18.38 7.23 0.90
N ASN A 167 -17.39 6.94 1.76
CA ASN A 167 -17.45 5.83 2.71
C ASN A 167 -18.72 5.91 3.58
N GLU A 168 -19.04 7.10 4.12
CA GLU A 168 -20.26 7.30 4.90
C GLU A 168 -21.51 7.10 4.05
N THR A 169 -21.50 7.61 2.80
CA THR A 169 -22.62 7.46 1.87
C THR A 169 -22.98 6.00 1.62
N LEU A 170 -21.98 5.13 1.41
CA LEU A 170 -22.20 3.69 1.26
C LEU A 170 -22.96 3.10 2.46
N VAL A 171 -22.58 3.48 3.68
CA VAL A 171 -23.22 3.00 4.90
C VAL A 171 -24.62 3.60 5.06
N LYS A 172 -24.75 4.92 4.87
CA LYS A 172 -25.99 5.69 5.03
C LYS A 172 -27.10 5.21 4.10
N ASP A 173 -26.73 4.81 2.88
CA ASP A 173 -27.67 4.31 1.88
C ASP A 173 -27.85 2.78 1.94
N GLY A 174 -27.15 2.11 2.85
CA GLY A 174 -27.30 0.69 3.11
C GLY A 174 -26.62 -0.21 2.08
N TYR A 175 -25.56 0.26 1.42
CA TYR A 175 -24.75 -0.55 0.50
C TYR A 175 -23.53 -1.20 1.18
N ALA A 176 -23.13 -0.70 2.35
CA ALA A 176 -22.02 -1.25 3.12
C ALA A 176 -22.38 -1.41 4.60
N ARG A 177 -21.71 -2.36 5.26
CA ARG A 177 -21.66 -2.48 6.72
C ARG A 177 -20.45 -1.73 7.26
N VAL A 178 -20.53 -1.27 8.49
CA VAL A 178 -19.39 -0.69 9.20
C VAL A 178 -18.42 -1.80 9.58
N MET A 179 -17.13 -1.57 9.35
CA MET A 179 -16.06 -2.43 9.84
C MET A 179 -14.95 -1.57 10.46
N THR A 180 -14.04 -2.18 11.21
CA THR A 180 -12.89 -1.46 11.76
C THR A 180 -11.61 -1.96 11.10
N ILE A 181 -10.77 -1.04 10.62
CA ILE A 181 -9.42 -1.33 10.11
C ILE A 181 -8.45 -0.55 10.97
N GLN A 182 -7.91 -1.17 12.03
CA GLN A 182 -6.95 -0.49 12.90
C GLN A 182 -5.63 -0.20 12.16
N PRO A 183 -4.92 0.89 12.50
CA PRO A 183 -5.27 1.95 13.45
C PRO A 183 -6.22 3.05 12.87
N ASN A 184 -6.85 2.83 11.73
CA ASN A 184 -7.60 3.84 10.98
C ASN A 184 -9.04 3.99 11.47
N VAL A 185 -9.25 4.85 12.47
CA VAL A 185 -10.54 5.01 13.15
C VAL A 185 -11.08 6.44 13.13
N LYS A 186 -10.47 7.35 12.36
CA LYS A 186 -10.80 8.79 12.33
C LYS A 186 -12.29 9.10 12.22
N TYR A 187 -13.04 8.37 11.40
CA TYR A 187 -14.48 8.59 11.18
C TYR A 187 -15.39 7.46 11.71
N GLN A 188 -14.87 6.59 12.57
CA GLN A 188 -15.58 5.39 13.03
C GLN A 188 -16.96 5.71 13.62
N GLN A 189 -17.03 6.69 14.52
CA GLN A 189 -18.29 7.06 15.19
C GLN A 189 -19.33 7.63 14.21
N ARG A 190 -18.87 8.33 13.18
CA ARG A 190 -19.72 8.87 12.10
C ARG A 190 -20.35 7.72 11.31
N PHE A 191 -19.56 6.70 10.96
CA PHE A 191 -20.07 5.52 10.25
C PHE A 191 -21.04 4.69 11.10
N ILE A 192 -20.75 4.46 12.39
CA ILE A 192 -21.66 3.75 13.32
C ILE A 192 -23.02 4.46 13.38
N THR A 193 -23.00 5.80 13.47
CA THR A 193 -24.24 6.60 13.50
C THR A 193 -25.00 6.49 12.18
N ALA A 194 -24.31 6.52 11.04
CA ALA A 194 -24.92 6.35 9.73
C ALA A 194 -25.56 4.96 9.57
N GLU A 195 -24.90 3.90 10.03
CA GLU A 195 -25.41 2.53 9.94
C GLU A 195 -26.67 2.34 10.77
N ARG A 196 -26.68 2.87 12.01
CA ARG A 196 -27.86 2.84 12.88
C ARG A 196 -29.07 3.47 12.20
N LYS A 197 -28.88 4.62 11.54
CA LYS A 197 -29.95 5.30 10.79
C LYS A 197 -30.40 4.47 9.57
N ALA A 198 -29.45 3.89 8.82
CA ALA A 198 -29.78 3.04 7.68
C ALA A 198 -30.60 1.80 8.08
N ARG A 199 -30.29 1.19 9.24
CA ARG A 199 -31.06 0.08 9.81
C ARG A 199 -32.48 0.49 10.18
N GLN A 200 -32.64 1.58 10.94
CA GLN A 200 -33.94 2.11 11.34
C GLN A 200 -34.84 2.43 10.13
N GLN A 201 -34.24 2.93 9.06
CA GLN A 201 -34.93 3.29 7.82
C GLN A 201 -35.09 2.13 6.84
N LYS A 202 -34.64 0.91 7.21
CA LYS A 202 -34.64 -0.28 6.34
C LYS A 202 -34.09 0.06 4.95
N LYS A 203 -32.86 0.57 4.88
CA LYS A 203 -32.20 0.92 3.60
C LYS A 203 -31.32 -0.22 3.10
N GLY A 204 -31.26 -0.40 1.78
CA GLY A 204 -30.40 -1.36 1.11
C GLY A 204 -30.38 -2.74 1.77
N LEU A 205 -29.21 -3.14 2.28
CA LEU A 205 -28.96 -4.37 3.04
C LEU A 205 -29.95 -4.64 4.17
N TRP A 206 -30.53 -3.60 4.76
CA TRP A 206 -31.44 -3.68 5.90
C TRP A 206 -32.92 -3.83 5.50
N LYS A 207 -33.22 -3.97 4.21
CA LYS A 207 -34.55 -4.37 3.69
C LYS A 207 -34.73 -5.89 3.64
N LEU A 208 -33.61 -6.61 3.71
CA LEU A 208 -33.52 -8.03 3.42
C LEU A 208 -34.06 -8.91 4.55
#